data_AF-A0A0S9LHJ2-F1
#
_entry.id   AF-A0A0S9LHJ2-F1
#
_cell.length_a   1.000
_cell.length_b   1.000
_cell.length_c   1.000
_cell.angle_alpha   90.00
_cell.angle_beta   90.00
_cell.angle_gamma   90.00
#
_symmetry.space_group_name_H-M   'P 1'
#
loop_
_entity.id
_entity.type
_entity.pdbx_description
1 polymer ?
#
loop_
_entity_poly.entity_id
_entity_poly.type
_entity_poly.pdbx_seq_one_letter_code
_entity_poly.pdbx_strand_id
1 'polypeptide(L)'
;MAALYALVELADDYEAENGILCAQKNLRYAGTHRFVVLHDLGDPSQARAAPDIERHRKDSFTEDAVHALRMARSAIQMLALSGSQYEQKMAAQADGPVRSLQVPDHDWIRGGSEAP
;
A
#
# COMPACT_ATOMS: atom_id res chain seq x y z
N MET A 1 4.32 10.06 17.03
CA MET A 1 4.49 11.11 15.98
C MET A 1 5.39 10.65 14.85
N ALA A 2 6.44 9.85 15.09
CA ALA A 2 7.30 9.32 14.03
C ALA A 2 6.54 8.46 12.99
N ALA A 3 5.52 7.70 13.40
CA ALA A 3 4.74 6.86 12.50
C ALA A 3 3.89 7.66 11.49
N LEU A 4 3.20 8.72 11.95
CA LEU A 4 2.45 9.61 11.06
C LEU A 4 3.37 10.34 10.08
N TYR A 5 4.50 10.84 10.58
CA TYR A 5 5.49 11.52 9.76
C TYR A 5 6.05 10.59 8.67
N ALA A 6 6.39 9.35 9.03
CA ALA A 6 6.85 8.35 8.07
C ALA A 6 5.80 8.02 6.99
N LEU A 7 4.50 8.07 7.32
CA LEU A 7 3.42 7.91 6.33
C LEU A 7 3.32 9.09 5.36
N VAL A 8 3.53 10.32 5.85
CA VAL A 8 3.54 11.52 5.01
C VAL A 8 4.71 11.47 4.03
N GLU A 9 5.92 11.19 4.53
CA GLU A 9 7.11 11.03 3.67
C GLU A 9 6.93 9.90 2.64
N LEU A 10 6.32 8.78 3.04
CA LEU A 10 6.03 7.68 2.12
C LEU A 10 4.99 8.07 1.05
N ALA A 11 3.99 8.89 1.41
CA ALA A 11 3.00 9.39 0.47
C ALA A 11 3.61 10.39 -0.53
N ASP A 12 4.48 11.27 -0.05
CA ASP A 12 5.20 12.24 -0.88
C ASP A 12 6.15 11.51 -1.87
N ASP A 13 6.89 10.50 -1.42
CA ASP A 13 7.73 9.67 -2.30
C ASP A 13 6.89 8.86 -3.31
N TYR A 14 5.69 8.40 -2.93
CA TYR A 14 4.78 7.73 -3.86
C TYR A 14 4.28 8.68 -4.96
N GLU A 15 4.04 9.95 -4.65
CA GLU A 15 3.62 10.92 -5.65
C GLU A 15 4.75 11.38 -6.58
N ALA A 16 5.98 11.45 -6.07
CA ALA A 16 7.14 11.91 -6.82
C ALA A 16 7.45 11.05 -8.07
N GLU A 17 7.69 11.71 -9.20
CA GLU A 17 8.02 11.05 -10.48
C GLU A 17 9.37 10.33 -10.46
N ASN A 18 10.26 10.70 -9.55
CA ASN A 18 11.57 10.10 -9.33
C ASN A 18 11.71 9.47 -7.93
N GLY A 19 10.59 9.27 -7.24
CA GLY A 19 10.56 8.63 -5.92
C GLY A 19 11.01 7.18 -5.99
N ILE A 20 11.46 6.64 -4.85
CA ILE A 20 11.86 5.24 -4.73
C ILE A 20 10.68 4.30 -5.06
N LEU A 21 9.45 4.77 -4.81
CA LEU A 21 8.20 4.09 -5.11
C LEU A 21 7.71 4.20 -6.56
N CYS A 22 8.39 4.97 -7.42
CA CYS A 22 7.93 5.24 -8.77
C CYS A 22 7.80 3.96 -9.61
N ALA A 23 8.74 3.01 -9.49
CA ALA A 23 8.67 1.73 -10.19
C ALA A 23 7.39 0.94 -9.82
N GLN A 24 7.03 0.91 -8.54
CA GLN A 24 5.85 0.22 -8.04
C GLN A 24 4.55 0.94 -8.44
N LYS A 25 4.55 2.28 -8.45
CA LYS A 25 3.46 3.10 -8.99
C LYS A 25 3.24 2.82 -10.47
N ASN A 26 4.31 2.76 -11.26
CA ASN A 26 4.26 2.44 -12.70
C ASN A 26 3.70 1.04 -12.96
N LEU A 27 4.12 0.03 -12.19
CA LEU A 27 3.58 -1.33 -12.30
C LEU A 27 2.08 -1.40 -12.01
N ARG A 28 1.59 -0.66 -11.00
CA ARG A 28 0.16 -0.54 -10.73
C ARG A 28 -0.59 0.12 -11.89
N TYR A 29 -0.04 1.21 -12.45
CA TYR A 29 -0.64 1.88 -13.60
C TYR A 29 -0.70 0.96 -14.82
N ALA A 30 0.39 0.26 -15.10
CA ALA A 30 0.47 -0.76 -16.13
C ALA A 30 -0.64 -1.79 -15.97
N GLY A 31 -0.78 -2.41 -14.79
CA GLY A 31 -1.80 -3.43 -14.55
C GLY A 31 -3.25 -2.95 -14.56
N THR A 32 -3.50 -1.64 -14.49
CA THR A 32 -4.87 -1.07 -14.51
C THR A 32 -5.28 -0.49 -15.85
N HIS A 33 -4.31 -0.08 -16.69
CA HIS A 33 -4.58 0.60 -17.96
C HIS A 33 -3.99 -0.12 -19.19
N ARG A 34 -3.09 -1.08 -18.98
CA ARG A 34 -2.40 -1.83 -20.03
C ARG A 34 -2.45 -3.34 -19.73
N PHE A 35 -2.26 -4.14 -20.77
CA PHE A 35 -2.02 -5.56 -20.61
C PHE A 35 -0.56 -5.79 -20.25
N VAL A 36 -0.32 -6.52 -19.14
CA VAL A 36 1.02 -6.86 -18.69
C VAL A 36 1.38 -8.26 -19.19
N VAL A 37 2.48 -8.36 -19.93
CA VAL A 37 3.04 -9.63 -20.41
C VAL A 37 4.39 -9.88 -19.73
N LEU A 38 4.54 -11.06 -19.14
CA LEU A 38 5.76 -11.47 -18.45
C LEU A 38 6.53 -12.46 -19.31
N HIS A 39 7.79 -12.14 -19.58
CA HIS A 39 8.72 -13.01 -20.29
C HIS A 39 9.65 -13.72 -19.31
N ASP A 40 9.71 -15.05 -19.40
CA ASP A 40 10.68 -15.91 -18.73
C ASP A 40 11.94 -16.16 -19.59
N LEU A 41 11.82 -16.01 -20.91
CA LEU A 41 12.90 -16.18 -21.89
C LEU A 41 12.94 -15.01 -22.90
N GLY A 42 14.15 -14.69 -23.36
CA GLY A 42 14.40 -13.60 -24.30
C GLY A 42 14.44 -12.21 -23.65
N ASP A 43 14.75 -11.20 -24.45
CA ASP A 43 14.76 -9.81 -24.00
C ASP A 43 13.42 -9.14 -24.36
N PRO A 44 12.61 -8.70 -23.37
CA PRO A 44 11.37 -7.98 -23.61
C PRO A 44 11.54 -6.73 -24.47
N SER A 45 12.72 -6.10 -24.45
CA SER A 45 13.02 -4.90 -25.22
C SER A 45 13.02 -5.14 -26.75
N GLN A 46 13.22 -6.39 -27.16
CA GLN A 46 13.22 -6.80 -28.57
C GLN A 46 11.82 -7.16 -29.08
N ALA A 47 10.82 -7.24 -28.19
CA ALA A 47 9.46 -7.49 -28.60
C ALA A 47 8.86 -6.28 -29.33
N ARG A 48 7.92 -6.55 -30.26
CA ARG A 48 7.20 -5.48 -30.98
C ARG A 48 6.52 -4.52 -29.99
N ALA A 49 6.85 -3.24 -30.10
CA ALA A 49 6.22 -2.18 -29.32
C ALA A 49 4.71 -2.10 -29.59
N ALA A 50 3.92 -2.00 -28.52
CA ALA A 50 2.48 -1.77 -28.57
C ALA A 50 2.08 -0.91 -27.35
N PRO A 51 1.33 0.20 -27.55
CA PRO A 51 1.04 1.15 -26.48
C PRO A 51 0.18 0.55 -25.35
N ASP A 52 -0.64 -0.45 -25.69
CA ASP A 52 -1.54 -1.12 -24.76
C ASP A 52 -0.90 -2.33 -24.06
N ILE A 53 0.35 -2.69 -24.41
CA ILE A 53 1.03 -3.88 -23.87
C ILE A 53 2.35 -3.48 -23.23
N GLU A 54 2.42 -3.64 -21.91
CA GLU A 54 3.65 -3.48 -21.15
C GLU A 54 4.31 -4.84 -20.93
N ARG A 55 5.63 -4.91 -21.13
CA ARG A 55 6.38 -6.17 -21.09
C ARG A 55 7.48 -6.08 -20.07
N HIS A 56 7.56 -7.09 -19.21
CA HIS A 56 8.59 -7.19 -18.18
C HIS A 56 9.24 -8.57 -18.19
N ARG A 57 10.48 -8.64 -17.71
CA ARG A 57 11.05 -9.92 -17.28
C ARG A 57 10.30 -10.39 -16.04
N LYS A 58 9.92 -11.66 -16.03
CA LYS A 58 9.12 -12.27 -14.96
C LYS A 58 9.78 -12.09 -13.57
N ASP A 59 11.08 -12.34 -13.48
CA ASP A 59 11.80 -12.29 -12.20
C ASP A 59 11.82 -10.87 -11.62
N SER A 60 12.22 -9.88 -12.44
CA SER A 60 12.23 -8.47 -12.05
C SER A 60 10.84 -7.98 -11.65
N PHE A 61 9.81 -8.32 -12.44
CA PHE A 61 8.42 -7.98 -12.10
C PHE A 61 8.00 -8.57 -10.75
N THR A 62 8.38 -9.83 -10.49
CA THR A 62 8.03 -10.52 -9.25
C THR A 62 8.72 -9.87 -8.05
N GLU A 63 10.00 -9.53 -8.18
CA GLU A 63 10.75 -8.80 -7.15
C GLU A 63 10.10 -7.44 -6.85
N ASP A 64 9.82 -6.65 -7.87
CA ASP A 64 9.18 -5.33 -7.72
C ASP A 64 7.79 -5.43 -7.08
N ALA A 65 6.99 -6.43 -7.47
CA ALA A 65 5.68 -6.69 -6.88
C ALA A 65 5.77 -7.08 -5.40
N VAL A 66 6.73 -7.94 -5.03
CA VAL A 66 6.98 -8.31 -3.63
C VAL A 66 7.45 -7.11 -2.82
N HIS A 67 8.31 -6.26 -3.39
CA HIS A 67 8.71 -5.01 -2.76
C HIS A 67 7.51 -4.07 -2.54
N ALA A 68 6.65 -3.90 -3.54
CA ALA A 68 5.42 -3.11 -3.43
C ALA A 68 4.53 -3.60 -2.28
N LEU A 69 4.29 -4.92 -2.21
CA LEU A 69 3.46 -5.53 -1.17
C LEU A 69 4.06 -5.35 0.24
N ARG A 70 5.39 -5.47 0.37
CA ARG A 70 6.08 -5.24 1.65
C ARG A 70 5.91 -3.79 2.11
N MET A 71 6.05 -2.83 1.20
CA MET A 71 5.88 -1.40 1.52
C MET A 71 4.43 -1.08 1.89
N ALA A 72 3.46 -1.61 1.16
CA ALA A 72 2.05 -1.48 1.50
C ALA A 72 1.74 -2.05 2.89
N ARG A 73 2.30 -3.23 3.22
CA ARG A 73 2.17 -3.82 4.57
C ARG A 73 2.74 -2.91 5.64
N SER A 74 3.95 -2.38 5.43
CA SER A 74 4.58 -1.45 6.37
C SER A 74 3.77 -0.16 6.55
N ALA A 75 3.20 0.39 5.48
CA ALA A 75 2.32 1.56 5.54
C ALA A 75 1.07 1.29 6.40
N ILE A 76 0.39 0.16 6.19
CA ILE A 76 -0.78 -0.24 6.99
C ILE A 76 -0.41 -0.37 8.47
N GLN A 77 0.74 -0.99 8.77
CA GLN A 77 1.23 -1.15 10.14
C GLN A 77 1.56 0.21 10.78
N MET A 78 2.18 1.12 10.04
CA MET A 78 2.46 2.48 10.53
C MET A 78 1.18 3.28 10.75
N LEU A 79 0.14 3.09 9.92
CA LEU A 79 -1.17 3.73 10.10
C LEU A 79 -1.83 3.26 11.40
N ALA A 80 -1.89 1.95 11.61
CA ALA A 80 -2.43 1.37 12.84
C ALA A 80 -1.67 1.88 14.08
N LEU A 81 -0.33 1.92 14.01
CA LEU A 81 0.51 2.46 15.09
C LEU A 81 0.24 3.95 15.33
N SER A 82 0.09 4.74 14.26
CA SER A 82 -0.21 6.16 14.35
C SER A 82 -1.57 6.41 15.03
N GLY A 83 -2.58 5.61 14.67
CA GLY A 83 -3.90 5.63 15.32
C GLY A 83 -3.80 5.34 16.82
N SER A 84 -3.13 4.26 17.21
CA SER A 84 -2.94 3.91 18.63
C SER A 84 -2.18 5.00 19.41
N GLN A 85 -1.14 5.60 18.82
CA GLN A 85 -0.40 6.71 19.44
C GLN A 85 -1.28 7.95 19.61
N TYR A 86 -2.16 8.23 18.66
CA TYR A 86 -3.10 9.34 18.73
C TYR A 86 -4.11 9.15 19.86
N GLU A 87 -4.71 7.96 19.95
CA GLU A 87 -5.65 7.59 21.02
C GLU A 87 -5.02 7.69 22.41
N GLN A 88 -3.81 7.17 22.59
CA GLN A 88 -3.08 7.24 23.87
C GLN A 88 -2.83 8.69 24.30
N LYS A 89 -2.44 9.56 23.35
CA LYS A 89 -2.25 10.99 23.64
C LYS A 89 -3.55 11.69 23.99
N MET A 90 -4.63 11.39 23.28
CA MET A 90 -5.95 11.93 23.59
C MET A 90 -6.39 11.52 25.00
N ALA A 91 -6.20 10.26 25.38
CA ALA A 91 -6.50 9.78 26.73
C ALA A 91 -5.66 10.49 27.81
N ALA A 92 -4.38 10.78 27.53
CA ALA A 92 -3.50 11.47 28.46
C ALA A 92 -3.78 12.98 28.61
N GLN A 93 -4.45 13.60 27.63
CA GLN A 93 -4.74 15.04 27.58
C GLN A 93 -6.20 15.39 27.89
N ALA A 94 -7.06 14.39 28.06
CA ALA A 94 -8.48 14.62 28.30
C ALA A 94 -8.74 15.13 29.73
N ASP A 95 -9.19 16.38 29.85
CA ASP A 95 -9.66 16.99 31.11
C ASP A 95 -11.14 16.65 31.40
N GLY A 96 -11.56 15.41 31.07
CA GLY A 96 -12.95 14.96 31.14
C GLY A 96 -13.12 13.45 30.89
N PRO A 97 -14.31 12.88 31.13
CA PRO A 97 -14.54 11.45 31.04
C PRO A 97 -14.41 10.95 29.59
N VAL A 98 -13.35 10.19 29.31
CA VAL A 98 -13.15 9.46 28.05
C VAL A 98 -13.90 8.12 28.12
N ARG A 99 -14.73 7.82 27.13
CA ARG A 99 -15.44 6.55 27.02
C ARG A 99 -15.14 5.93 25.65
N SER A 100 -14.84 4.63 25.63
CA SER A 100 -14.63 3.90 24.39
C SER A 100 -15.98 3.64 23.70
N LEU A 101 -16.02 3.82 22.38
CA LEU A 101 -17.10 3.35 21.52
C LEU A 101 -16.66 2.02 20.92
N GLN A 102 -17.36 0.94 21.27
CA GLN A 102 -17.15 -0.36 20.61
C GLN A 102 -17.75 -0.26 19.21
N VAL A 103 -16.89 -0.22 18.19
CA VAL A 103 -17.30 -0.27 16.79
C VAL A 103 -17.20 -1.74 16.34
N PRO A 104 -18.31 -2.38 15.97
CA PRO A 104 -18.28 -3.77 15.55
C PRO A 104 -17.49 -3.97 14.25
N ASP A 105 -16.93 -5.16 14.08
CA ASP A 105 -16.21 -5.52 12.86
C ASP A 105 -17.13 -5.44 11.63
N HIS A 106 -16.62 -4.92 10.52
CA HIS A 106 -17.41 -4.74 9.30
C HIS A 106 -17.88 -6.08 8.70
N ASP A 107 -17.11 -7.16 8.85
CA ASP A 107 -17.50 -8.50 8.43
C ASP A 107 -18.66 -9.06 9.28
N TRP A 108 -18.66 -8.73 10.59
CA TRP A 108 -19.81 -9.01 11.47
C TRP A 108 -21.06 -8.25 11.03
N ILE A 109 -20.93 -6.96 10.67
CA ILE A 109 -22.06 -6.16 10.14
C ILE A 109 -22.65 -6.81 8.88
N ARG A 110 -21.80 -7.46 8.06
CA ARG A 110 -22.23 -8.21 6.87
C ARG A 110 -22.77 -9.60 7.15
N GLY A 111 -22.79 -10.04 8.41
CA GLY A 111 -23.27 -11.36 8.83
C GLY A 111 -22.28 -12.49 8.53
N GLY A 112 -21.00 -12.18 8.29
CA GLY A 112 -19.98 -13.18 7.96
C GLY A 112 -19.42 -13.93 9.18
N SER A 113 -19.49 -13.33 10.36
CA SER A 113 -18.94 -13.87 11.61
C SER A 113 -19.98 -13.89 12.75
N GLU A 114 -19.84 -14.85 13.66
CA GLU A 114 -20.64 -14.94 14.90
C GLU A 114 -20.29 -13.76 15.84
N ALA A 115 -21.25 -13.29 16.63
CA ALA A 115 -21.13 -12.03 17.38
C ALA A 115 -19.91 -11.98 18.33
N PRO A 116 -19.26 -10.81 18.49
CA PRO A 116 -18.23 -10.60 19.50
C PRO A 116 -18.76 -10.64 20.93
#